data_AF-A0A520EDN0-F1
#
_entry.id   AF-A0A520EDN0-F1
#
_cell.length_a   1.000
_cell.length_b   1.000
_cell.length_c   1.000
_cell.angle_alpha   90.00
_cell.angle_beta   90.00
_cell.angle_gamma   90.00
#
_symmetry.space_group_name_H-M   'P 1'
#
loop_
_entity.id
_entity.type
_entity.pdbx_description
1 polymer ?
#
loop_
_entity_poly.entity_id
_entity_poly.type
_entity_poly.pdbx_seq_one_letter_code
_entity_poly.pdbx_strand_id
1 'polypeptide(L)'
;GRFVTKPYAAGGAYIHRMSDYCTGCRYKPTVRSGEGACPLTVMYWDFVARHAQKLEGNPRTAMMVKNLARFDSAEVAAIRHTAQQMRARPESL
;
A
#
# COMPACT_ATOMS: atom_id res chain seq x y z
N GLY A 1 -18.45 0.73 -23.35
CA GLY A 1 -17.76 1.96 -22.92
C GLY A 1 -16.52 1.59 -22.15
N ARG A 2 -15.37 2.22 -22.42
CA ARG A 2 -14.13 1.95 -21.67
C ARG A 2 -14.25 2.68 -20.34
N PHE A 3 -14.35 1.97 -19.22
CA PHE A 3 -14.36 2.59 -17.90
C PHE A 3 -13.01 3.30 -17.70
N VAL A 4 -13.02 4.63 -17.67
CA VAL A 4 -11.82 5.48 -17.55
C VAL A 4 -11.58 5.86 -16.09
N THR A 5 -11.88 4.99 -15.13
CA THR A 5 -11.66 5.29 -13.70
C THR A 5 -10.22 4.99 -13.28
N LYS A 6 -9.77 5.62 -12.20
CA LYS A 6 -8.52 5.28 -11.53
C LYS A 6 -8.66 3.87 -10.92
N PRO A 7 -7.59 3.06 -10.81
CA PRO A 7 -7.63 1.84 -10.00
C PRO A 7 -8.09 2.14 -8.57
N TYR A 8 -9.09 1.39 -8.09
CA TYR A 8 -9.60 1.47 -6.72
C TYR A 8 -8.63 0.77 -5.75
N ALA A 9 -7.44 1.33 -5.61
CA ALA A 9 -6.43 0.88 -4.66
C ALA A 9 -6.34 1.90 -3.50
N ALA A 10 -6.48 1.40 -2.27
CA ALA A 10 -6.39 2.20 -1.06
C ALA A 10 -5.58 1.46 0.01
N GLY A 11 -4.81 2.21 0.80
CA GLY A 11 -4.08 1.68 1.96
C GLY A 11 -4.88 1.78 3.26
N GLY A 12 -4.33 1.28 4.37
CA GLY A 12 -4.98 1.27 5.67
C GLY A 12 -5.37 2.66 6.19
N ALA A 13 -4.65 3.72 5.79
CA ALA A 13 -4.99 5.10 6.17
C ALA A 13 -6.37 5.56 5.63
N TYR A 14 -6.80 5.05 4.48
CA TYR A 14 -8.15 5.33 3.96
C TYR A 14 -9.22 4.66 4.82
N ILE A 15 -9.03 3.38 5.14
CA ILE A 15 -9.96 2.63 5.98
C ILE A 15 -10.05 3.23 7.37
N HIS A 16 -8.94 3.63 7.96
CA HIS A 16 -8.92 4.31 9.26
C HIS A 16 -9.73 5.62 9.27
N ARG A 17 -9.71 6.37 8.16
CA ARG A 17 -10.49 7.62 8.05
C ARG A 17 -11.98 7.36 7.84
N MET A 18 -12.31 6.28 7.14
CA MET A 18 -13.68 5.98 6.69
C MET A 18 -14.41 4.98 7.60
N SER A 19 -13.75 4.43 8.62
CA SER A 19 -14.30 3.42 9.53
C SER A 19 -13.63 3.47 10.90
N ASP A 20 -14.21 2.76 11.85
CA ASP A 20 -13.72 2.55 13.22
C ASP A 20 -12.95 1.23 13.39
N TYR A 21 -12.86 0.38 12.36
CA TYR A 21 -12.23 -0.95 12.42
C TYR A 21 -10.76 -0.96 12.84
N CYS A 22 -10.05 0.15 12.64
CA CYS A 22 -8.65 0.25 13.05
C CYS A 22 -8.50 0.41 14.57
N THR A 23 -9.56 0.79 15.30
CA THR A 23 -9.55 0.91 16.76
C THR A 23 -9.51 -0.48 17.38
N GLY A 24 -8.42 -0.80 18.09
CA GLY A 24 -8.22 -2.13 18.67
C GLY A 24 -7.73 -3.19 17.68
N CYS A 25 -7.48 -2.84 16.42
CA CYS A 25 -6.89 -3.74 15.45
C CYS A 25 -5.45 -4.13 15.85
N ARG A 26 -5.09 -5.41 15.67
CA ARG A 26 -3.71 -5.89 15.86
C ARG A 26 -2.69 -5.12 15.01
N TYR A 27 -3.13 -4.64 13.85
CA TYR A 27 -2.26 -3.98 12.88
C TYR A 27 -2.43 -2.46 12.89
N LYS A 28 -1.34 -1.75 12.60
CA LYS A 28 -1.31 -0.28 12.57
C LYS A 28 -1.39 0.23 11.12
N PRO A 29 -2.40 1.04 10.74
CA PRO A 29 -2.55 1.55 9.38
C PRO A 29 -1.44 2.51 8.93
N THR A 30 -0.73 3.12 9.88
CA THR A 30 0.39 4.04 9.65
C THR A 30 1.73 3.34 9.46
N VAL A 31 1.86 2.08 9.87
CA VAL A 31 3.08 1.28 9.75
C VAL A 31 3.11 0.63 8.36
N ARG A 32 4.24 0.81 7.65
CA ARG A 32 4.37 0.44 6.23
C ARG A 32 5.12 -0.88 5.99
N SER A 33 5.86 -1.39 6.97
CA SER A 33 6.64 -2.64 6.89
C SER A 33 6.91 -3.23 8.28
N GLY A 34 7.33 -4.49 8.32
CA GLY A 34 7.68 -5.18 9.57
C GLY A 34 6.48 -5.73 10.34
N GLU A 35 6.73 -6.17 11.57
CA GLU A 35 5.72 -6.76 12.44
C GLU A 35 4.66 -5.73 12.86
N GLY A 36 3.38 -6.12 12.82
CA GLY A 36 2.26 -5.23 13.14
C GLY A 36 1.90 -4.22 12.05
N ALA A 37 2.58 -4.25 10.90
CA ALA A 37 2.19 -3.45 9.74
C ALA A 37 0.83 -3.88 9.18
N CYS A 38 -0.06 -2.91 8.90
CA CYS A 38 -1.34 -3.21 8.27
C CYS A 38 -1.14 -3.84 6.89
N PRO A 39 -1.69 -5.05 6.63
CA PRO A 39 -1.53 -5.71 5.34
C PRO A 39 -1.99 -4.83 4.17
N LEU A 40 -3.05 -4.04 4.34
CA LEU A 40 -3.53 -3.15 3.29
C LEU A 40 -2.59 -1.96 3.04
N THR A 41 -1.93 -1.43 4.06
CA THR A 41 -0.91 -0.39 3.88
C THR A 41 0.32 -0.96 3.16
N VAL A 42 0.80 -2.13 3.59
CA VAL A 42 1.95 -2.81 2.98
C VAL A 42 1.66 -3.13 1.51
N MET A 43 0.54 -3.80 1.22
CA MET A 43 0.18 -4.21 -0.14
C MET A 43 -0.12 -3.03 -1.05
N TYR A 44 -0.68 -1.94 -0.52
CA TYR A 44 -0.90 -0.71 -1.30
C TYR A 44 0.42 -0.12 -1.80
N TRP A 45 1.41 0.05 -0.92
CA TRP A 45 2.70 0.63 -1.32
C TRP A 45 3.52 -0.32 -2.19
N ASP A 46 3.46 -1.62 -1.94
CA ASP A 46 4.04 -2.64 -2.84
C ASP A 46 3.39 -2.61 -4.23
N PHE A 47 2.06 -2.47 -4.33
CA PHE A 47 1.36 -2.32 -5.60
C PHE A 47 1.82 -1.07 -6.37
N VAL A 48 1.90 0.08 -5.68
CA VAL A 48 2.40 1.32 -6.30
C VAL A 48 3.85 1.14 -6.76
N ALA A 49 4.71 0.52 -5.96
CA ALA A 49 6.11 0.30 -6.30
C ALA A 49 6.32 -0.68 -7.46
N ARG A 50 5.50 -1.74 -7.58
CA ARG A 50 5.58 -2.70 -8.70
C ARG A 50 5.06 -2.15 -10.02
N HIS A 51 4.16 -1.17 -9.95
CA HIS A 51 3.52 -0.58 -11.14
C HIS A 51 3.88 0.89 -11.38
N ALA A 52 4.94 1.40 -10.72
CA ALA A 52 5.31 2.80 -10.73
C ALA A 52 5.38 3.39 -12.15
N GLN A 53 6.07 2.71 -13.07
CA GLN A 53 6.19 3.15 -14.47
C GLN A 53 4.83 3.34 -15.18
N LYS A 54 3.87 2.42 -14.95
CA LYS A 54 2.52 2.52 -15.54
C LYS A 54 1.68 3.59 -14.86
N LEU A 55 1.83 3.74 -13.54
CA LEU A 55 1.07 4.69 -12.73
C LEU A 55 1.57 6.12 -12.90
N GLU A 56 2.84 6.32 -13.21
CA GLU A 56 3.43 7.64 -13.45
C GLU A 56 2.90 8.28 -14.74
N GLY A 57 2.72 7.47 -15.80
CA GLY A 57 2.20 7.94 -17.09
C GLY A 57 0.72 8.35 -17.08
N ASN A 58 -0.02 8.12 -15.99
CA ASN A 58 -1.41 8.56 -15.85
C ASN A 58 -1.53 9.67 -14.80
N PRO A 59 -1.98 10.89 -15.17
CA PRO A 59 -2.10 12.04 -14.26
C PRO A 59 -2.88 11.76 -12.97
N ARG A 60 -3.88 10.86 -13.00
CA ARG A 60 -4.72 10.52 -11.83
C ARG A 60 -4.01 9.60 -10.83
N THR A 61 -2.98 8.89 -11.25
CA THR A 61 -2.18 7.98 -10.42
C THR A 61 -0.77 8.51 -10.15
N ALA A 62 -0.31 9.52 -10.90
CA ALA A 62 1.03 10.11 -10.76
C ALA A 62 1.35 10.56 -9.32
N MET A 63 0.37 11.09 -8.58
CA MET A 63 0.56 11.47 -7.17
C MET A 63 0.90 10.28 -6.26
N MET A 64 0.44 9.07 -6.59
CA MET A 64 0.80 7.86 -5.82
C MET A 64 2.29 7.57 -5.95
N VAL A 65 2.83 7.70 -7.17
CA VAL A 65 4.26 7.51 -7.47
C VAL A 65 5.09 8.64 -6.86
N LYS A 66 4.64 9.90 -6.95
CA LYS A 66 5.31 11.04 -6.29
C LYS A 66 5.41 10.87 -4.78
N ASN A 67 4.39 10.28 -4.14
CA ASN A 67 4.45 10.00 -2.71
C ASN A 67 5.42 8.85 -2.41
N LEU A 68 5.45 7.80 -3.24
CA LEU A 68 6.41 6.71 -3.11
C LEU A 68 7.86 7.22 -3.25
N ALA A 69 8.10 8.19 -4.14
CA ALA A 69 9.43 8.78 -4.37
C ALA A 69 9.99 9.54 -3.15
N ARG A 70 9.18 9.76 -2.10
CA ARG A 70 9.64 10.33 -0.82
C ARG A 70 10.23 9.27 0.12
N PHE A 71 10.01 8.00 -0.16
CA PHE A 71 10.57 6.89 0.61
C PHE A 71 11.96 6.58 0.07
N ASP A 72 12.89 6.29 0.96
CA ASP A 72 14.22 5.85 0.54
C ASP A 72 14.17 4.39 0.01
N SER A 73 15.28 3.97 -0.61
CA SER A 73 15.38 2.64 -1.21
C SER A 73 15.29 1.51 -0.17
N ALA A 74 15.74 1.76 1.07
CA ALA A 74 15.69 0.78 2.14
C ALA A 74 14.25 0.57 2.64
N GLU A 75 13.47 1.65 2.75
CA GLU A 75 12.06 1.62 3.12
C GLU A 75 11.24 0.88 2.05
N VAL A 76 11.47 1.17 0.76
CA VAL A 76 10.81 0.44 -0.33
C VAL A 76 11.19 -1.04 -0.33
N ALA A 77 12.45 -1.38 -0.05
CA ALA A 77 12.89 -2.77 0.08
C ALA A 77 12.20 -3.48 1.25
N ALA A 78 12.09 -2.82 2.41
CA ALA A 78 11.40 -3.37 3.58
C ALA A 78 9.89 -3.61 3.33
N ILE A 79 9.23 -2.68 2.63
CA ILE A 79 7.83 -2.83 2.20
C ILE A 79 7.69 -4.07 1.30
N ARG A 80 8.54 -4.20 0.28
CA ARG A 80 8.51 -5.34 -0.65
C ARG A 80 8.76 -6.66 0.05
N HIS A 81 9.72 -6.70 0.97
CA HIS A 81 10.03 -7.89 1.76
C HIS A 81 8.83 -8.31 2.62
N THR A 82 8.24 -7.36 3.36
CA THR A 82 7.05 -7.62 4.18
C THR A 82 5.88 -8.10 3.31
N ALA A 83 5.65 -7.46 2.16
CA ALA A 83 4.60 -7.86 1.23
C ALA A 83 4.81 -9.28 0.66
N GLN A 84 6.06 -9.67 0.40
CA GLN A 84 6.39 -11.04 -0.01
C GLN A 84 6.08 -12.06 1.11
N GLN A 85 6.46 -11.77 2.36
CA GLN A 85 6.16 -12.64 3.49
C GLN A 85 4.65 -12.82 3.67
N MET A 86 3.87 -11.73 3.63
CA MET A 86 2.41 -11.78 3.75
C MET A 86 1.76 -12.55 2.60
N ARG A 87 2.26 -12.43 1.35
CA ARG A 87 1.78 -13.20 0.20
C ARG A 87 2.10 -14.68 0.29
N ALA A 88 3.23 -15.04 0.91
CA ALA A 88 3.64 -16.43 1.07
C ALA A 88 2.79 -17.16 2.13
N ARG A 89 2.19 -16.43 3.07
CA ARG A 89 1.42 -16.98 4.20
C ARG A 89 0.15 -16.16 4.49
N PRO A 90 -0.79 -16.06 3.53
CA PRO A 90 -1.99 -15.23 3.68
C PRO A 90 -2.91 -15.68 4.83
N GLU A 91 -2.85 -16.96 5.21
CA GLU A 91 -3.62 -17.53 6.33
C GLU A 91 -3.18 -17.04 7.72
N SER A 92 -2.03 -16.37 7.81
CA SER A 92 -1.46 -15.86 9.06
C SER A 92 -1.76 -14.38 9.33
N LEU A 93 -2.55 -13.75 8.47
CA LEU A 93 -3.00 -12.37 8.55
C LEU A 93 -4.26 -12.20 9.41
#